data_AF-K9GV64-F1
#
_entry.id   AF-K9GV64-F1
#
_cell.length_a   1.000
_cell.length_b   1.000
_cell.length_c   1.000
_cell.angle_alpha   90.00
_cell.angle_beta   90.00
_cell.angle_gamma   90.00
#
_symmetry.space_group_name_H-M   'P 1'
#
loop_
_entity.id
_entity.type
_entity.pdbx_description
1 polymer ?
#
loop_
_entity_poly.entity_id
_entity_poly.type
_entity_poly.pdbx_seq_one_letter_code
_entity_poly.pdbx_strand_id
1 'polypeptide(L)'
;MSNLDREERHVHNALRAIPMLPDGWSSAVDIQAIFFRVTLDSATQFLFGRSSDSQIGTMQKEAGQASDDTFLYGFDRCMWYLAERLRFERLYWVIYNREFRKCIKIVHGFVDKFVHSALVQAQQQEETPQSIEKVPSQYVFLKALTGTTRDPIMLRDKSLNVLLAGRDTTASLLSWATLLLARHPRIFARIRRDILVQFGTFGQPRNKNFASLRSYQYLQHFLKETLRLYPIVPFNRRCATKDTTLPYGGEKDGTSPIYIQKGRTVMYSTYVLHCRKDIWGEDAKTFNPDRWICRKYHL
;
A
#
# COMPACT_ATOMS: atom_id res chain seq x y z
N MET A 1 -7.20 2.72 -17.36
CA MET A 1 -7.42 2.52 -15.91
C MET A 1 -6.14 2.68 -15.08
N SER A 2 -5.12 3.39 -15.59
CA SER A 2 -3.91 3.77 -14.86
C SER A 2 -3.56 5.20 -15.29
N ASN A 3 -3.53 6.15 -14.36
CA ASN A 3 -3.12 7.52 -14.68
C ASN A 3 -1.66 7.68 -14.27
N LEU A 4 -0.75 7.30 -15.18
CA LEU A 4 0.68 7.31 -14.92
C LEU A 4 1.20 8.73 -14.64
N ASP A 5 0.60 9.76 -15.24
CA ASP A 5 0.99 11.15 -15.01
C ASP A 5 0.74 11.62 -13.57
N ARG A 6 -0.31 11.10 -12.92
CA ARG A 6 -0.54 11.33 -11.48
C ARG A 6 0.54 10.70 -10.64
N GLU A 7 0.82 9.42 -10.86
CA GLU A 7 1.86 8.71 -10.11
C GLU A 7 3.23 9.36 -10.33
N GLU A 8 3.53 9.73 -11.57
CA GLU A 8 4.76 10.42 -11.95
C GLU A 8 4.94 11.71 -11.14
N ARG A 9 3.88 12.50 -10.95
CA ARG A 9 3.93 13.72 -10.13
C ARG A 9 4.29 13.41 -8.67
N HIS A 10 3.69 12.38 -8.09
CA HIS A 10 4.00 11.98 -6.72
C HIS A 10 5.44 11.47 -6.62
N VAL A 11 5.93 10.70 -7.59
CA VAL A 11 7.33 10.26 -7.68
C VAL A 11 8.28 11.46 -7.79
N HIS A 12 7.96 12.48 -8.59
CA HIS A 12 8.76 13.71 -8.69
C HIS A 12 8.82 14.48 -7.37
N ASN A 13 7.73 14.50 -6.59
CA ASN A 13 7.72 15.10 -5.26
C ASN A 13 8.59 14.29 -4.29
N ALA A 14 8.54 12.96 -4.37
CA ALA A 14 9.37 12.08 -3.55
C ALA A 14 10.86 12.29 -3.82
N LEU A 15 11.25 12.40 -5.10
CA LEU A 15 12.64 12.69 -5.50
C LEU A 15 13.10 14.07 -5.02
N ARG A 16 12.22 15.08 -5.07
CA ARG A 16 12.53 16.43 -4.54
C ARG A 16 12.69 16.46 -3.02
N ALA A 17 12.05 15.53 -2.31
CA ALA A 17 12.20 15.38 -0.87
C ALA A 17 13.53 14.72 -0.45
N ILE A 18 14.36 14.29 -1.41
CA ILE A 18 15.70 13.78 -1.14
C ILE A 18 16.69 14.95 -1.25
N PRO A 19 17.29 15.42 -0.14
CA PRO A 19 18.21 16.55 -0.16
C PRO A 19 19.49 16.19 -0.92
N MET A 20 19.76 16.91 -2.02
CA MET A 20 20.94 16.70 -2.85
C MET A 20 22.08 17.64 -2.44
N LEU A 21 23.26 17.07 -2.21
CA LEU A 21 24.53 17.76 -2.02
C LEU A 21 25.12 18.19 -3.38
N PRO A 22 26.07 19.15 -3.39
CA PRO A 22 26.66 19.66 -4.63
C PRO A 22 27.38 18.62 -5.50
N ASP A 23 27.82 17.51 -4.91
CA ASP A 23 28.49 16.39 -5.58
C ASP A 23 27.51 15.41 -6.26
N GLY A 24 26.21 15.68 -6.17
CA GLY A 24 25.17 14.83 -6.74
C GLY A 24 24.80 13.62 -5.88
N TRP A 25 25.25 13.56 -4.61
CA TRP A 25 24.80 12.58 -3.61
C TRP A 25 23.85 13.21 -2.60
N SER A 26 23.08 12.38 -1.90
CA SER A 26 22.33 12.83 -0.71
C SER A 26 23.08 12.43 0.55
N SER A 27 22.80 13.11 1.67
CA SER A 27 23.12 12.57 2.99
C SER A 27 22.32 11.28 3.25
N ALA A 28 22.60 10.58 4.35
CA ALA A 28 21.78 9.43 4.73
C ALA A 28 20.32 9.86 4.96
N VAL A 29 19.40 9.26 4.19
CA VAL A 29 17.97 9.57 4.23
C VAL A 29 17.18 8.32 4.57
N ASP A 30 16.19 8.47 5.45
CA ASP A 30 15.17 7.44 5.64
C ASP A 30 14.19 7.41 4.46
N ILE A 31 14.50 6.56 3.47
CA ILE A 31 13.66 6.39 2.28
C ILE A 31 12.29 5.79 2.62
N GLN A 32 12.14 5.09 3.76
CA GLN A 32 10.85 4.54 4.16
C GLN A 32 9.86 5.67 4.43
N ALA A 33 10.26 6.69 5.19
CA ALA A 33 9.40 7.84 5.45
C ALA A 33 8.92 8.52 4.16
N ILE A 34 9.77 8.60 3.13
CA ILE A 34 9.41 9.13 1.80
C ILE A 34 8.37 8.23 1.12
N PHE A 35 8.55 6.91 1.12
CA PHE A 35 7.58 6.00 0.52
C PHE A 35 6.21 6.00 1.23
N PHE A 36 6.17 6.17 2.55
CA PHE A 36 4.90 6.32 3.28
C PHE A 36 4.14 7.60 2.91
N ARG A 37 4.86 8.69 2.58
CA ARG A 37 4.25 9.93 2.10
C ARG A 37 3.82 9.83 0.63
N VAL A 38 4.65 9.25 -0.25
CA VAL A 38 4.30 9.13 -1.67
C VAL A 38 3.06 8.27 -1.89
N THR A 39 2.94 7.18 -1.13
CA THR A 39 1.79 6.27 -1.22
C THR A 39 0.56 6.85 -0.55
N LEU A 40 0.70 7.68 0.50
CA LEU A 40 -0.41 8.41 1.09
C LEU A 40 -0.99 9.43 0.09
N ASP A 41 -0.12 10.21 -0.54
CA ASP A 41 -0.54 11.22 -1.51
C ASP A 41 -1.18 10.58 -2.75
N SER A 42 -0.58 9.51 -3.28
CA SER A 42 -1.15 8.74 -4.38
C SER A 42 -2.52 8.13 -4.02
N ALA A 43 -2.63 7.49 -2.86
CA ALA A 43 -3.88 6.87 -2.42
C ALA A 43 -4.99 7.91 -2.17
N THR A 44 -4.69 9.01 -1.48
CA THR A 44 -5.68 10.09 -1.25
C THR A 44 -6.11 10.74 -2.56
N GLN A 45 -5.17 10.98 -3.48
CA GLN A 45 -5.45 11.48 -4.83
C GLN A 45 -6.38 10.51 -5.56
N PHE A 46 -6.12 9.19 -5.59
CA PHE A 46 -7.02 8.19 -6.15
C PHE A 46 -8.41 8.18 -5.50
N LEU A 47 -8.46 8.22 -4.18
CA LEU A 47 -9.70 8.08 -3.40
C LEU A 47 -10.61 9.29 -3.52
N PHE A 48 -10.04 10.48 -3.32
CA PHE A 48 -10.77 11.73 -3.13
C PHE A 48 -10.64 12.69 -4.31
N GLY A 49 -9.81 12.34 -5.31
CA GLY A 49 -9.48 13.23 -6.42
C GLY A 49 -8.43 14.28 -6.06
N ARG A 50 -7.98 14.32 -4.79
CA ARG A 50 -7.01 15.28 -4.26
C ARG A 50 -6.01 14.60 -3.32
N SER A 51 -4.75 14.96 -3.48
CA SER A 51 -3.61 14.57 -2.67
C SER A 51 -3.74 15.17 -1.28
N SER A 52 -3.27 14.46 -0.25
CA SER A 52 -3.02 15.02 1.07
C SER A 52 -1.85 15.99 1.10
N ASP A 53 -1.04 16.02 0.04
CA ASP A 53 0.18 16.84 -0.12
C ASP A 53 1.14 16.69 1.06
N SER A 54 1.18 15.49 1.65
CA SER A 54 2.00 15.14 2.81
C SER A 54 3.50 15.27 2.51
N GLN A 55 3.92 15.01 1.27
CA GLN A 55 5.29 15.23 0.83
C GLN A 55 5.64 16.72 0.80
N ILE A 56 4.78 17.54 0.20
CA ILE A 56 4.98 18.98 0.08
C ILE A 56 4.97 19.62 1.46
N GLY A 57 4.02 19.24 2.30
CA GLY A 57 3.93 19.75 3.66
C GLY A 57 5.19 19.44 4.49
N THR A 58 5.72 18.22 4.38
CA THR A 58 6.97 17.86 5.08
C THR A 58 8.14 18.71 4.61
N MET A 59 8.31 18.90 3.29
CA MET A 59 9.38 19.75 2.75
C MET A 59 9.24 21.22 3.20
N GLN A 60 8.02 21.76 3.24
CA GLN A 60 7.76 23.11 3.74
C GLN A 60 8.15 23.23 5.22
N LYS A 61 7.78 22.24 6.04
CA LYS A 61 8.12 22.20 7.47
C LYS A 61 9.64 22.13 7.69
N GLU A 62 10.35 21.31 6.92
CA GLU A 62 11.82 21.21 6.96
C GLU A 62 12.50 22.53 6.54
N ALA A 63 11.88 23.29 5.63
CA ALA A 63 12.31 24.62 5.23
C ALA A 63 11.91 25.74 6.22
N GLY A 64 11.32 25.39 7.38
CA GLY A 64 10.87 26.36 8.39
C GLY A 64 9.59 27.13 8.02
N GLN A 65 8.85 26.66 7.02
CA GLN A 65 7.59 27.26 6.57
C GLN A 65 6.38 26.65 7.30
N ALA A 66 5.28 27.41 7.35
CA ALA A 66 4.03 26.90 7.88
C ALA A 66 3.52 25.72 7.02
N SER A 67 3.17 24.61 7.67
CA SER A 67 2.62 23.43 7.02
C SER A 67 1.57 22.77 7.90
N ASP A 68 0.51 22.23 7.29
CA ASP A 68 -0.50 21.43 7.96
C ASP A 68 -0.22 19.93 7.76
N ASP A 69 0.49 19.33 8.71
CA ASP A 69 0.73 17.88 8.77
C ASP A 69 -0.26 17.15 9.69
N THR A 70 -1.36 17.81 10.08
CA THR A 70 -2.30 17.30 11.08
C THR A 70 -2.92 15.97 10.66
N PHE A 71 -3.30 15.84 9.38
CA PHE A 71 -3.86 14.59 8.86
C PHE A 71 -2.84 13.45 8.86
N LEU A 72 -1.62 13.68 8.38
CA LEU A 72 -0.54 12.68 8.38
C LEU A 72 -0.25 12.19 9.79
N TYR A 73 -0.06 13.13 10.74
CA TYR A 73 0.13 12.82 12.15
C TYR A 73 -1.04 12.01 12.72
N GLY A 74 -2.27 12.46 12.50
CA GLY A 74 -3.47 11.78 12.96
C GLY A 74 -3.60 10.36 12.41
N PHE A 75 -3.27 10.18 11.13
CA PHE A 75 -3.30 8.88 10.46
C PHE A 75 -2.25 7.93 11.02
N ASP A 76 -0.99 8.37 11.14
CA ASP A 76 0.11 7.53 11.67
C ASP A 76 -0.13 7.13 13.13
N ARG A 77 -0.63 8.06 13.96
CA ARG A 77 -1.02 7.73 15.34
C ARG A 77 -2.19 6.76 15.38
N CYS A 78 -3.20 6.93 14.53
CA CYS A 78 -4.29 5.96 14.42
C CYS A 78 -3.77 4.56 14.03
N MET A 79 -2.86 4.46 13.06
CA MET A 79 -2.25 3.18 12.66
C MET A 79 -1.52 2.51 13.82
N TRP A 80 -0.74 3.28 14.59
CA TRP A 80 -0.09 2.78 15.80
C TRP A 80 -1.10 2.25 16.83
N TYR A 81 -2.15 3.02 17.12
CA TYR A 81 -3.21 2.63 18.05
C TYR A 81 -3.99 1.40 17.57
N LEU A 82 -4.25 1.26 16.27
CA LEU A 82 -4.91 0.07 15.70
C LEU A 82 -4.02 -1.17 15.84
N ALA A 83 -2.70 -1.04 15.65
CA ALA A 83 -1.75 -2.12 15.88
C ALA A 83 -1.72 -2.54 17.36
N GLU A 84 -1.72 -1.58 18.29
CA GLU A 84 -1.83 -1.87 19.73
C GLU A 84 -3.15 -2.56 20.07
N ARG A 85 -4.28 -2.08 19.56
CA ARG A 85 -5.58 -2.74 19.75
C ARG A 85 -5.58 -4.19 19.29
N LEU A 86 -4.89 -4.49 18.18
CA LEU A 86 -4.73 -5.86 17.70
C LEU A 86 -3.91 -6.73 18.68
N ARG A 87 -2.86 -6.17 19.30
CA ARG A 87 -2.01 -6.87 20.29
C ARG A 87 -2.74 -7.17 21.61
N PHE A 88 -3.64 -6.27 22.02
CA PHE A 88 -4.41 -6.42 23.27
C PHE A 88 -5.62 -7.36 23.12
N GLU A 89 -5.97 -7.79 21.91
CA GLU A 89 -7.07 -8.71 21.61
C GLU A 89 -8.37 -8.38 22.36
N ARG A 90 -8.81 -9.21 23.32
CA ARG A 90 -10.06 -9.01 24.08
C ARG A 90 -10.02 -7.76 24.98
N LEU A 91 -8.82 -7.23 25.26
CA LEU A 91 -8.58 -6.02 26.03
C LEU A 91 -8.33 -4.79 25.15
N TYR A 92 -8.66 -4.83 23.85
CA TYR A 92 -8.42 -3.72 22.92
C TYR A 92 -8.95 -2.36 23.41
N TRP A 93 -10.01 -2.37 24.23
CA TRP A 93 -10.68 -1.17 24.72
C TRP A 93 -9.79 -0.36 25.69
N VAL A 94 -8.81 -0.99 26.34
CA VAL A 94 -7.84 -0.33 27.23
C VAL A 94 -7.00 0.71 26.48
N ILE A 95 -6.77 0.48 25.19
CA ILE A 95 -6.00 1.37 24.31
C ILE A 95 -6.80 2.65 23.91
N TYR A 96 -8.09 2.73 24.25
CA TYR A 96 -8.98 3.82 23.85
C TYR A 96 -8.86 5.10 24.70
N ASN A 97 -7.69 5.72 24.65
CA ASN A 97 -7.34 6.92 25.43
C ASN A 97 -7.73 8.25 24.74
N ARG A 98 -7.47 9.39 25.41
CA ARG A 98 -7.80 10.74 24.92
C ARG A 98 -7.08 11.09 23.61
N GLU A 99 -5.82 10.71 23.46
CA GLU A 99 -5.04 10.96 22.24
C GLU A 99 -5.64 10.19 21.06
N PHE A 100 -5.94 8.90 21.23
CA PHE A 100 -6.51 8.09 20.15
C PHE A 100 -7.86 8.66 19.67
N ARG A 101 -8.73 9.10 20.59
CA ARG A 101 -9.98 9.79 20.24
C ARG A 101 -9.75 11.07 19.44
N LYS A 102 -8.71 11.85 19.77
CA LYS A 102 -8.33 13.05 19.03
C LYS A 102 -7.84 12.68 17.62
N CYS A 103 -6.99 11.67 17.48
CA CYS A 103 -6.50 11.19 16.20
C CYS A 103 -7.65 10.66 15.31
N ILE A 104 -8.60 9.91 15.87
CA ILE A 104 -9.80 9.46 15.15
C ILE A 104 -10.58 10.66 14.61
N LYS A 105 -10.82 11.69 15.45
CA LYS A 105 -11.53 12.91 15.02
C LYS A 105 -10.80 13.64 13.88
N ILE A 106 -9.47 13.71 13.93
CA ILE A 106 -8.65 14.32 12.86
C ILE A 106 -8.82 13.55 11.55
N VAL A 107 -8.64 12.22 11.58
CA VAL A 107 -8.72 11.37 10.39
C VAL A 107 -10.13 11.36 9.80
N HIS A 108 -11.15 11.19 10.65
CA HIS A 108 -12.55 11.23 10.21
C HIS A 108 -12.90 12.61 9.65
N GLY A 109 -12.56 13.69 10.35
CA GLY A 109 -12.83 15.05 9.89
C GLY A 109 -12.16 15.39 8.56
N PHE A 110 -10.97 14.85 8.28
CA PHE A 110 -10.35 14.99 6.96
C PHE A 110 -11.18 14.30 5.87
N VAL A 111 -11.57 13.04 6.06
CA VAL A 111 -12.34 12.26 5.06
C VAL A 111 -13.76 12.79 4.92
N ASP A 112 -14.41 13.18 6.00
CA ASP A 112 -15.79 13.67 6.03
C ASP A 112 -15.97 14.93 5.17
N LYS A 113 -14.94 15.79 5.04
CA LYS A 113 -14.95 16.93 4.11
C LYS A 113 -15.14 16.47 2.65
N PHE A 114 -14.45 15.41 2.24
CA PHE A 114 -14.57 14.85 0.89
C PHE A 114 -15.89 14.11 0.69
N VAL A 115 -16.33 13.35 1.70
CA VAL A 115 -17.63 12.66 1.69
C VAL A 115 -18.77 13.66 1.52
N HIS A 116 -18.77 14.74 2.30
CA HIS A 116 -19.78 15.79 2.20
C HIS A 116 -19.78 16.43 0.80
N SER A 117 -18.60 16.79 0.28
CA SER A 117 -18.49 17.37 -1.07
C SER A 117 -18.97 16.41 -2.16
N ALA A 118 -18.65 15.11 -2.05
CA ALA A 118 -19.09 14.10 -3.01
C ALA A 118 -20.61 13.89 -2.99
N LEU A 119 -21.23 13.90 -1.79
CA LEU A 119 -22.69 13.80 -1.65
C LEU A 119 -23.42 15.00 -2.25
N VAL A 120 -22.94 16.22 -1.99
CA VAL A 120 -23.51 17.45 -2.57
C VAL A 120 -23.45 17.41 -4.11
N GLN A 121 -22.30 17.02 -4.67
CA GLN A 121 -22.15 16.87 -6.13
C GLN A 121 -23.09 15.79 -6.69
N ALA A 122 -23.26 14.68 -5.98
CA ALA A 122 -24.12 13.59 -6.41
C ALA A 122 -25.61 13.94 -6.37
N GLN A 123 -26.04 14.84 -5.47
CA GLN A 123 -27.40 15.39 -5.44
C GLN A 123 -27.65 16.37 -6.59
N GLN A 124 -26.70 17.29 -6.83
CA GLN A 124 -26.81 18.26 -7.93
C GLN A 124 -26.88 17.60 -9.32
N GLN A 125 -26.19 16.47 -9.50
CA GLN A 125 -26.25 15.68 -10.74
C GLN A 125 -27.58 14.94 -10.94
N GLU A 126 -28.32 14.63 -9.86
CA GLU A 126 -29.67 14.06 -9.94
C GLU A 126 -30.71 15.13 -10.27
N GLU A 127 -30.54 16.34 -9.75
CA GLU A 127 -31.48 17.47 -9.95
C GLU A 127 -31.38 18.11 -11.33
N THR A 128 -30.19 18.09 -11.96
CA THR A 128 -29.99 18.65 -13.31
C THR A 128 -29.39 17.60 -14.24
N PRO A 129 -30.21 16.73 -14.88
CA PRO A 129 -29.71 15.78 -15.86
C PRO A 129 -29.34 16.51 -17.16
N GLN A 130 -28.19 17.18 -17.18
CA GLN A 130 -27.67 17.79 -18.40
C GLN A 130 -27.19 16.70 -19.37
N SER A 131 -27.74 16.72 -20.58
CA SER A 131 -27.24 16.04 -21.77
C SER A 131 -25.89 16.64 -22.18
N ILE A 132 -24.80 16.20 -21.56
CA ILE A 132 -23.45 16.59 -21.94
C ILE A 132 -22.68 15.32 -22.28
N GLU A 133 -22.15 15.28 -23.50
CA GLU A 133 -21.13 14.33 -23.92
C GLU A 133 -20.14 14.12 -22.77
N LYS A 134 -20.07 12.89 -22.25
CA LYS A 134 -19.12 12.53 -21.19
C LYS A 134 -17.71 12.68 -21.74
N VAL A 135 -17.14 13.88 -21.65
CA VAL A 135 -15.69 14.04 -21.49
C VAL A 135 -15.35 13.11 -20.33
N PRO A 136 -14.44 12.13 -20.51
CA PRO A 136 -14.21 11.12 -19.48
C PRO A 136 -13.63 11.80 -18.24
N SER A 137 -14.52 12.19 -17.31
CA SER A 137 -14.13 12.77 -16.05
C SER A 137 -13.32 11.72 -15.30
N GLN A 138 -12.13 12.11 -14.88
CA GLN A 138 -11.15 11.26 -14.21
C GLN A 138 -11.80 10.41 -13.09
N TYR A 139 -11.49 9.11 -13.05
CA TYR A 139 -12.03 8.22 -12.03
C TYR A 139 -11.59 8.67 -10.63
N VAL A 140 -12.57 8.85 -9.75
CA VAL A 140 -12.39 9.14 -8.32
C VAL A 140 -13.23 8.11 -7.56
N PHE A 141 -12.57 7.31 -6.73
CA PHE A 141 -13.20 6.17 -6.06
C PHE A 141 -14.41 6.59 -5.22
N LEU A 142 -14.28 7.67 -4.45
CA LEU A 142 -15.38 8.17 -3.61
C LEU A 142 -16.61 8.58 -4.44
N LYS A 143 -16.42 9.20 -5.62
CA LYS A 143 -17.51 9.55 -6.54
C LYS A 143 -18.17 8.31 -7.15
N ALA A 144 -17.41 7.24 -7.37
CA ALA A 144 -17.99 5.98 -7.82
C ALA A 144 -18.81 5.32 -6.69
N LEU A 145 -18.35 5.41 -5.44
CA LEU A 145 -19.04 4.86 -4.28
C LEU A 145 -20.39 5.55 -3.99
N THR A 146 -20.54 6.84 -4.30
CA THR A 146 -21.83 7.55 -4.10
C THR A 146 -22.95 7.00 -4.97
N GLY A 147 -22.62 6.30 -6.08
CA GLY A 147 -23.60 5.56 -6.88
C GLY A 147 -24.05 4.24 -6.26
N THR A 148 -23.36 3.75 -5.21
CA THR A 148 -23.72 2.52 -4.49
C THR A 148 -24.39 2.81 -3.14
N THR A 149 -23.96 3.86 -2.43
CA THR A 149 -24.51 4.24 -1.14
C THR A 149 -24.43 5.75 -0.93
N ARG A 150 -25.43 6.31 -0.25
CA ARG A 150 -25.47 7.72 0.19
C ARG A 150 -25.24 7.88 1.69
N ASP A 151 -24.98 6.79 2.42
CA ASP A 151 -24.65 6.84 3.84
C ASP A 151 -23.23 7.41 4.05
N PRO A 152 -23.08 8.60 4.66
CA PRO A 152 -21.78 9.23 4.85
C PRO A 152 -20.82 8.40 5.71
N ILE A 153 -21.33 7.63 6.68
CA ILE A 153 -20.50 6.77 7.54
C ILE A 153 -19.92 5.64 6.71
N MET A 154 -20.76 4.94 5.95
CA MET A 154 -20.30 3.86 5.07
C MET A 154 -19.31 4.37 4.01
N LEU A 155 -19.52 5.55 3.43
CA LEU A 155 -18.60 6.17 2.47
C LEU A 155 -17.24 6.46 3.10
N ARG A 156 -17.21 7.03 4.30
CA ARG A 156 -15.96 7.26 5.05
C ARG A 156 -15.25 5.93 5.33
N ASP A 157 -15.96 4.96 5.89
CA ASP A 157 -15.35 3.71 6.35
C ASP A 157 -14.79 2.90 5.17
N LYS A 158 -15.50 2.85 4.04
CA LYS A 158 -15.01 2.24 2.78
C LYS A 158 -13.75 2.96 2.26
N SER A 159 -13.74 4.29 2.30
CA SER A 159 -12.59 5.08 1.85
C SER A 159 -11.36 4.86 2.72
N LEU A 160 -11.53 4.85 4.05
CA LEU A 160 -10.44 4.60 5.00
C LEU A 160 -9.87 3.19 4.87
N ASN A 161 -10.73 2.18 4.66
CA ASN A 161 -10.27 0.80 4.43
C ASN A 161 -9.38 0.68 3.19
N VAL A 162 -9.75 1.34 2.09
CA VAL A 162 -8.94 1.33 0.86
C VAL A 162 -7.66 2.17 1.03
N LEU A 163 -7.73 3.30 1.74
CA LEU A 163 -6.55 4.12 2.05
C LEU A 163 -5.49 3.33 2.81
N LEU A 164 -5.91 2.63 3.87
CA LEU A 164 -5.03 1.79 4.68
C LEU A 164 -4.40 0.68 3.84
N ALA A 165 -5.21 0.02 3.00
CA ALA A 165 -4.72 -1.05 2.13
C ALA A 165 -3.68 -0.54 1.12
N GLY A 166 -3.91 0.64 0.52
CA GLY A 166 -3.06 1.19 -0.54
C GLY A 166 -1.77 1.85 -0.06
N ARG A 167 -1.79 2.49 1.12
CA ARG A 167 -0.64 3.26 1.64
C ARG A 167 0.44 2.35 2.21
N ASP A 168 0.19 1.79 3.40
CA ASP A 168 1.22 1.18 4.23
C ASP A 168 1.81 -0.07 3.56
N THR A 169 0.99 -0.81 2.81
CA THR A 169 1.45 -2.05 2.18
C THR A 169 2.41 -1.79 1.02
N THR A 170 2.05 -0.84 0.15
CA THR A 170 2.87 -0.44 -0.99
C THR A 170 4.15 0.25 -0.51
N ALA A 171 4.07 1.12 0.50
CA ALA A 171 5.23 1.80 1.06
C ALA A 171 6.26 0.80 1.59
N SER A 172 5.78 -0.20 2.36
CA SER A 172 6.63 -1.24 2.93
C SER A 172 7.29 -2.11 1.86
N LEU A 173 6.58 -2.43 0.77
CA LEU A 173 7.17 -3.14 -0.38
C LEU A 173 8.28 -2.32 -1.03
N LEU A 174 8.04 -1.04 -1.30
CA LEU A 174 9.03 -0.15 -1.89
C LEU A 174 10.27 0.00 -1.00
N SER A 175 10.09 0.07 0.33
CA SER A 175 11.19 0.07 1.29
C SER A 175 12.05 -1.20 1.18
N TRP A 176 11.43 -2.38 1.25
CA TRP A 176 12.16 -3.65 1.11
C TRP A 176 12.84 -3.80 -0.25
N ALA A 177 12.13 -3.46 -1.33
CA ALA A 177 12.67 -3.47 -2.68
C ALA A 177 13.92 -2.59 -2.79
N THR A 178 13.88 -1.37 -2.25
CA THR A 178 15.01 -0.44 -2.29
C THR A 178 16.21 -0.99 -1.51
N LEU A 179 15.98 -1.53 -0.31
CA LEU A 179 17.03 -2.18 0.47
C LEU A 179 17.66 -3.38 -0.27
N LEU A 180 16.85 -4.19 -0.95
CA LEU A 180 17.32 -5.36 -1.69
C LEU A 180 18.08 -4.96 -2.95
N LEU A 181 17.66 -3.92 -3.66
CA LEU A 181 18.43 -3.37 -4.77
C LEU A 181 19.82 -2.91 -4.30
N ALA A 182 19.89 -2.21 -3.16
CA ALA A 182 21.15 -1.78 -2.56
C ALA A 182 22.05 -2.96 -2.14
N ARG A 183 21.46 -4.06 -1.63
CA ARG A 183 22.19 -5.26 -1.21
C ARG A 183 22.58 -6.21 -2.34
N HIS A 184 21.98 -6.06 -3.53
CA HIS A 184 22.26 -6.92 -4.67
C HIS A 184 22.66 -6.11 -5.92
N PRO A 185 23.90 -5.57 -5.97
CA PRO A 185 24.35 -4.68 -7.05
C PRO A 185 24.22 -5.27 -8.46
N ARG A 186 24.43 -6.59 -8.62
CA ARG A 186 24.23 -7.28 -9.91
C ARG A 186 22.77 -7.25 -10.38
N ILE A 187 21.83 -7.44 -9.45
CA ILE A 187 20.39 -7.39 -9.73
C ILE A 187 19.97 -5.95 -10.05
N PHE A 188 20.46 -4.98 -9.27
CA PHE A 188 20.24 -3.56 -9.55
C PHE A 188 20.77 -3.16 -10.93
N ALA A 189 22.00 -3.54 -11.28
CA ALA A 189 22.60 -3.22 -12.57
C ALA A 189 21.80 -3.81 -13.75
N ARG A 190 21.32 -5.05 -13.61
CA ARG A 190 20.43 -5.69 -14.60
C ARG A 190 19.12 -4.91 -14.76
N ILE A 191 18.42 -4.65 -13.65
CA ILE A 191 17.15 -3.90 -13.66
C ILE A 191 17.33 -2.52 -14.27
N ARG A 192 18.36 -1.78 -13.84
CA ARG A 192 18.68 -0.46 -14.36
C ARG A 192 18.96 -0.50 -15.87
N ARG A 193 19.80 -1.42 -16.33
CA ARG A 193 20.12 -1.57 -17.76
C ARG A 193 18.85 -1.84 -18.58
N ASP A 194 18.07 -2.81 -18.16
CA ASP A 194 16.84 -3.20 -18.87
C ASP A 194 15.84 -2.02 -18.90
N ILE A 195 15.71 -1.28 -17.78
CA ILE A 195 14.87 -0.08 -17.72
C ILE A 195 15.35 0.99 -18.70
N LEU A 196 16.65 1.29 -18.73
CA LEU A 196 17.21 2.31 -19.61
C LEU A 196 17.03 1.94 -21.09
N VAL A 197 17.18 0.67 -21.45
CA VAL A 197 16.99 0.18 -22.82
C VAL A 197 15.52 0.26 -23.25
N GLN A 198 14.60 -0.19 -22.40
CA GLN A 198 13.19 -0.32 -22.76
C GLN A 198 12.38 0.97 -22.59
N PHE A 199 12.70 1.78 -21.57
CA PHE A 199 11.94 2.94 -21.16
C PHE A 199 12.73 4.26 -21.22
N GLY A 200 14.00 4.24 -21.61
CA GLY A 200 14.83 5.44 -21.72
C GLY A 200 15.33 5.98 -20.36
N THR A 201 15.96 7.14 -20.41
CA THR A 201 16.45 7.85 -19.21
C THR A 201 15.34 8.69 -18.59
N PHE A 202 15.56 9.16 -17.36
CA PHE A 202 14.62 10.06 -16.69
C PHE A 202 14.31 11.33 -17.51
N GLY A 203 15.31 11.91 -18.17
CA GLY A 203 15.15 13.11 -19.01
C GLY A 203 14.62 12.84 -20.43
N GLN A 204 14.71 11.60 -20.91
CA GLN A 204 14.19 11.20 -22.23
C GLN A 204 13.44 9.87 -22.14
N PRO A 205 12.31 9.86 -21.43
CA PRO A 205 11.59 8.62 -21.22
C PRO A 205 10.80 8.19 -22.47
N ARG A 206 10.61 6.88 -22.61
CA ARG A 206 9.94 6.23 -23.73
C ARG A 206 9.01 5.14 -23.18
N ASN A 207 8.03 4.70 -23.97
CA ASN A 207 7.18 3.56 -23.65
C ASN A 207 6.51 3.60 -22.26
N LYS A 208 6.18 4.81 -21.74
CA LYS A 208 5.48 5.02 -20.46
C LYS A 208 3.98 4.67 -20.56
N ASN A 209 3.64 3.45 -20.94
CA ASN A 209 2.28 2.96 -20.82
C ASN A 209 2.24 1.78 -19.85
N PHE A 210 1.07 1.57 -19.23
CA PHE A 210 0.91 0.58 -18.16
C PHE A 210 1.13 -0.85 -18.63
N ALA A 211 0.78 -1.18 -19.87
CA ALA A 211 1.03 -2.49 -20.44
C ALA A 211 2.53 -2.76 -20.57
N SER A 212 3.30 -1.77 -21.05
CA SER A 212 4.77 -1.85 -21.16
C SER A 212 5.44 -1.96 -19.79
N LEU A 213 4.99 -1.19 -18.78
CA LEU A 213 5.54 -1.31 -17.42
C LEU A 213 5.27 -2.71 -16.84
N ARG A 214 4.08 -3.26 -17.08
CA ARG A 214 3.70 -4.60 -16.62
C ARG A 214 4.44 -5.72 -17.37
N SER A 215 4.87 -5.48 -18.61
CA SER A 215 5.54 -6.48 -19.43
C SER A 215 7.00 -6.72 -19.05
N TYR A 216 7.62 -5.85 -18.23
CA TYR A 216 8.98 -6.07 -17.76
C TYR A 216 9.04 -7.20 -16.72
N GLN A 217 9.17 -8.43 -17.21
CA GLN A 217 9.06 -9.67 -16.43
C GLN A 217 10.07 -9.76 -15.28
N TYR A 218 11.31 -9.34 -15.50
CA TYR A 218 12.35 -9.48 -14.47
C TYR A 218 12.08 -8.58 -13.25
N LEU A 219 11.53 -7.37 -13.44
CA LEU A 219 11.06 -6.56 -12.30
C LEU A 219 9.90 -7.24 -11.56
N GLN A 220 8.98 -7.89 -12.28
CA GLN A 220 7.92 -8.67 -11.64
C GLN A 220 8.49 -9.83 -10.81
N HIS A 221 9.53 -10.51 -11.30
CA HIS A 221 10.21 -11.57 -10.56
C HIS A 221 10.91 -11.03 -9.32
N PHE A 222 11.59 -9.90 -9.44
CA PHE A 222 12.23 -9.21 -8.32
C PHE A 222 11.22 -8.82 -7.23
N LEU A 223 10.09 -8.22 -7.60
CA LEU A 223 9.04 -7.85 -6.64
C LEU A 223 8.38 -9.09 -6.00
N LYS A 224 8.17 -10.17 -6.76
CA LYS A 224 7.66 -11.44 -6.22
C LYS A 224 8.62 -12.06 -5.23
N GLU A 225 9.91 -12.09 -5.53
CA GLU A 225 10.92 -12.61 -4.61
C GLU A 225 11.05 -11.73 -3.35
N THR A 226 10.87 -10.42 -3.51
CA THR A 226 10.82 -9.47 -2.39
C THR A 226 9.64 -9.81 -1.47
N LEU A 227 8.43 -9.93 -2.00
CA LEU A 227 7.23 -10.29 -1.23
C LEU A 227 7.26 -11.71 -0.68
N ARG A 228 8.00 -12.62 -1.33
CA ARG A 228 8.20 -13.98 -0.82
C ARG A 228 8.97 -13.95 0.48
N LEU A 229 10.15 -13.35 0.48
CA LEU A 229 11.03 -13.31 1.66
C LEU A 229 10.61 -12.26 2.69
N TYR A 230 9.97 -11.18 2.25
CA TYR A 230 9.53 -10.07 3.09
C TYR A 230 8.05 -9.76 2.84
N PRO A 231 7.14 -10.70 3.18
CA PRO A 231 5.71 -10.47 3.03
C PRO A 231 5.27 -9.36 3.97
N ILE A 232 4.63 -8.33 3.40
CA ILE A 232 4.15 -7.15 4.15
C ILE A 232 3.15 -7.54 5.25
N VAL A 233 2.34 -8.56 5.00
CA VAL A 233 1.42 -9.16 5.99
C VAL A 233 1.91 -10.58 6.29
N PRO A 234 2.84 -10.75 7.25
CA PRO A 234 3.51 -12.03 7.49
C PRO A 234 2.64 -13.06 8.23
N PHE A 235 1.57 -12.63 8.87
CA PHE A 235 0.60 -13.49 9.57
C PHE A 235 -0.82 -13.12 9.19
N ASN A 236 -1.67 -14.13 9.07
CA ASN A 236 -3.09 -13.96 8.83
C ASN A 236 -3.89 -14.82 9.80
N ARG A 237 -5.11 -14.37 10.12
CA ARG A 237 -6.01 -15.06 11.04
C ARG A 237 -7.34 -15.34 10.33
N ARG A 238 -7.95 -16.48 10.65
CA ARG A 238 -9.32 -16.85 10.26
C ARG A 238 -10.03 -17.42 11.47
N CYS A 239 -11.29 -17.07 11.67
CA CYS A 239 -12.13 -17.63 12.72
C CYS A 239 -13.10 -18.64 12.09
N ALA A 240 -13.17 -19.85 12.64
CA ALA A 240 -14.08 -20.88 12.18
C ALA A 240 -15.54 -20.44 12.43
N THR A 241 -16.32 -20.24 11.36
CA THR A 241 -17.74 -19.83 11.46
C THR A 241 -18.65 -21.02 11.78
N LYS A 242 -18.16 -22.23 11.58
CA LYS A 242 -18.77 -23.52 11.94
C LYS A 242 -17.66 -24.51 12.30
N ASP A 243 -18.05 -25.61 12.94
CA ASP A 243 -17.16 -26.75 13.14
C ASP A 243 -16.61 -27.23 11.79
N THR A 244 -15.31 -27.42 11.72
CA THR A 244 -14.59 -27.77 10.48
C THR A 244 -13.34 -28.56 10.81
N THR A 245 -12.65 -29.05 9.79
CA THR A 245 -11.35 -29.71 9.92
C THR A 245 -10.31 -29.05 9.02
N LEU A 246 -9.07 -28.96 9.46
CA LEU A 246 -7.92 -28.79 8.56
C LEU A 246 -7.49 -30.18 8.06
N PRO A 247 -7.17 -30.35 6.78
CA PRO A 247 -6.84 -31.67 6.24
C PRO A 247 -5.51 -32.22 6.76
N TYR A 248 -4.61 -31.35 7.23
CA TYR A 248 -3.26 -31.69 7.68
C TYR A 248 -2.88 -30.88 8.92
N GLY A 249 -1.89 -31.39 9.67
CA GLY A 249 -1.26 -30.75 10.82
C GLY A 249 -1.51 -31.44 12.16
N GLY A 250 -2.27 -32.53 12.19
CA GLY A 250 -2.46 -33.40 13.36
C GLY A 250 -1.34 -34.43 13.50
N GLU A 251 -1.27 -35.07 14.66
CA GLU A 251 -0.27 -36.10 15.01
C GLU A 251 1.20 -35.60 14.88
N LYS A 252 2.19 -36.47 15.10
CA LYS A 252 3.60 -36.07 15.13
C LYS A 252 4.19 -35.79 13.74
N ASP A 253 3.62 -36.42 12.72
CA ASP A 253 4.05 -36.32 11.32
C ASP A 253 3.30 -35.23 10.54
N GLY A 254 2.26 -34.64 11.12
CA GLY A 254 1.48 -33.56 10.52
C GLY A 254 0.54 -34.02 9.40
N THR A 255 0.29 -35.32 9.25
CA THR A 255 -0.49 -35.85 8.11
C THR A 255 -1.97 -35.99 8.42
N SER A 256 -2.34 -36.14 9.70
CA SER A 256 -3.73 -36.34 10.10
C SER A 256 -4.54 -35.04 10.17
N PRO A 257 -5.86 -35.09 9.95
CA PRO A 257 -6.72 -33.92 10.08
C PRO A 257 -6.76 -33.33 11.50
N ILE A 258 -6.96 -32.02 11.61
CA ILE A 258 -7.21 -31.34 12.89
C ILE A 258 -8.65 -30.85 12.93
N TYR A 259 -9.41 -31.27 13.94
CA TYR A 259 -10.73 -30.68 14.21
C TYR A 259 -10.61 -29.26 14.77
N ILE A 260 -11.37 -28.34 14.18
CA ILE A 260 -11.47 -26.93 14.54
C ILE A 260 -12.91 -26.62 14.91
N GLN A 261 -13.16 -26.43 16.19
CA GLN A 261 -14.45 -26.01 16.71
C GLN A 261 -14.84 -24.61 16.22
N LYS A 262 -16.13 -24.38 15.99
CA LYS A 262 -16.71 -23.06 15.74
C LYS A 262 -16.20 -22.03 16.77
N GLY A 263 -15.86 -20.83 16.29
CA GLY A 263 -15.35 -19.73 17.09
C GLY A 263 -13.84 -19.79 17.36
N ARG A 264 -13.14 -20.87 16.98
CA ARG A 264 -11.69 -20.95 17.13
C ARG A 264 -10.97 -20.20 16.01
N THR A 265 -9.95 -19.45 16.40
CA THR A 265 -9.07 -18.72 15.47
C THR A 265 -7.91 -19.62 15.05
N VAL A 266 -7.74 -19.77 13.74
CA VAL A 266 -6.56 -20.35 13.11
C VAL A 266 -5.68 -19.21 12.61
N MET A 267 -4.43 -19.20 13.03
CA MET A 267 -3.41 -18.26 12.55
C MET A 267 -2.39 -19.01 11.71
N TYR A 268 -2.01 -18.44 10.56
CA TYR A 268 -0.95 -18.99 9.72
C TYR A 268 0.08 -17.91 9.39
N SER A 269 1.34 -18.33 9.24
CA SER A 269 2.43 -17.45 8.87
C SER A 269 2.76 -17.60 7.40
N THR A 270 2.40 -16.59 6.62
CA THR A 270 2.81 -16.46 5.21
C THR A 270 4.35 -16.44 5.11
N TYR A 271 5.03 -15.79 6.05
CA TYR A 271 6.50 -15.75 6.09
C TYR A 271 7.10 -17.15 6.24
N VAL A 272 6.64 -17.95 7.21
CA VAL A 272 7.15 -19.32 7.39
C VAL A 272 6.85 -20.17 6.16
N LEU A 273 5.62 -20.11 5.62
CA LEU A 273 5.24 -20.83 4.40
C LEU A 273 6.13 -20.46 3.21
N HIS A 274 6.52 -19.19 3.08
CA HIS A 274 7.40 -18.72 2.02
C HIS A 274 8.87 -19.10 2.23
N CYS A 275 9.29 -19.45 3.44
CA CYS A 275 10.66 -19.84 3.78
C CYS A 275 10.84 -21.36 4.00
N ARG A 276 9.77 -22.14 3.80
CA ARG A 276 9.76 -23.60 3.95
C ARG A 276 10.58 -24.28 2.87
N LYS A 277 11.59 -25.06 3.27
CA LYS A 277 12.50 -25.76 2.35
C LYS A 277 11.81 -26.86 1.55
N ASP A 278 10.84 -27.53 2.15
CA ASP A 278 10.03 -28.55 1.50
C ASP A 278 9.14 -27.99 0.36
N ILE A 279 8.88 -26.68 0.35
CA ILE A 279 8.11 -25.98 -0.70
C ILE A 279 9.02 -25.25 -1.67
N TRP A 280 10.09 -24.62 -1.16
CA TRP A 280 10.91 -23.66 -1.91
C TRP A 280 12.32 -24.15 -2.23
N GLY A 281 12.70 -25.35 -1.77
CA GLY A 281 14.04 -25.92 -1.91
C GLY A 281 15.00 -25.49 -0.80
N GLU A 282 16.22 -26.03 -0.83
CA GLU A 282 17.25 -25.72 0.17
C GLU A 282 17.63 -24.25 0.22
N ASP A 283 17.51 -23.56 -0.92
CA ASP A 283 17.79 -22.13 -1.06
C ASP A 283 16.58 -21.24 -0.71
N ALA A 284 15.58 -21.76 0.03
CA ALA A 284 14.36 -21.04 0.39
C ALA A 284 14.61 -19.68 1.05
N LYS A 285 15.72 -19.49 1.78
CA LYS A 285 16.05 -18.20 2.41
C LYS A 285 16.94 -17.30 1.55
N THR A 286 17.38 -17.78 0.38
CA THR A 286 18.20 -17.03 -0.56
C THR A 286 17.32 -16.13 -1.44
N PHE A 287 17.69 -14.85 -1.52
CA PHE A 287 17.03 -13.91 -2.43
C PHE A 287 17.46 -14.18 -3.88
N ASN A 288 16.57 -14.79 -4.66
CA ASN A 288 16.83 -15.18 -6.04
C ASN A 288 15.63 -14.87 -6.96
N PRO A 289 15.62 -13.71 -7.64
CA PRO A 289 14.57 -13.41 -8.62
C PRO A 289 14.51 -14.39 -9.80
N ASP A 290 15.62 -15.02 -10.19
CA ASP A 290 15.62 -15.98 -11.30
C ASP A 290 14.82 -17.26 -10.98
N ARG A 291 14.48 -17.51 -9.70
CA ARG A 291 13.55 -18.59 -9.27
C ARG A 291 12.20 -18.56 -9.99
N TRP A 292 11.81 -17.39 -10.48
CA TRP A 292 10.54 -17.18 -11.14
C TRP A 292 10.60 -17.40 -12.66
N ILE A 293 11.80 -17.53 -13.23
CA ILE A 293 12.00 -17.93 -14.64
C ILE A 293 11.51 -19.39 -14.75
N CYS A 294 10.51 -19.63 -15.59
CA CYS A 294 9.88 -20.96 -15.82
C CYS A 294 8.93 -21.52 -14.74
N ARG A 295 8.65 -20.83 -13.63
CA ARG A 295 7.53 -21.23 -12.75
C ARG A 295 6.18 -20.95 -13.43
N LYS A 296 5.55 -21.98 -13.99
CA LYS A 296 4.15 -21.93 -14.45
C LYS A 296 3.24 -21.85 -13.22
N TYR A 297 2.30 -20.91 -13.21
CA TYR A 297 1.26 -20.85 -12.18
C TYR A 297 0.32 -22.03 -12.40
N HIS A 298 0.30 -23.00 -11.49
CA HIS A 298 -0.90 -23.79 -11.27
C HIS A 298 -1.72 -22.99 -10.26
N LEU A 299 -2.57 -22.09 -10.79
CA LEU A 299 -3.68 -21.54 -10.03
C LEU A 299 -4.83 -22.54 -10.05
#